data_AF-A0AAD7DYP0-F1
#
_entry.id   AF-A0AAD7DYP0-F1
#
_cell.length_a   1.000
_cell.length_b   1.000
_cell.length_c   1.000
_cell.angle_alpha   90.00
_cell.angle_beta   90.00
_cell.angle_gamma   90.00
#
_symmetry.space_group_name_H-M   'P 1'
#
loop_
_entity.id
_entity.type
_entity.pdbx_description
1 polymer ?
#
loop_
_entity_poly.entity_id
_entity_poly.type
_entity_poly.pdbx_seq_one_letter_code
_entity_poly.pdbx_strand_id
1 'polypeptide(L)'
;QITAFVMDNATNNDTMVTAFARRCRAERIPFSATNARMRCMPHTIHLYALKLLEAIGALTKEEKRKAKSRANAYQDAATEPVDRAQDNMASQLDDGDDAESIKPTSIIGSAVFKVSFFAPEFYVSLITIKLRKIVRHVRSSPQRRKIWQKEVGDVAAAAPGTIDSVLMLILDVKTRWSSTHQMLRRFHSYVEFNCLPVLIMTQAAPFCTTCQSSTM
;
A
#
# COMPACT_ATOMS: atom_id res chain seq x y z
N GLN A 1 13.87 -32.94 11.35
CA GLN A 1 13.76 -32.57 12.77
C GLN A 1 12.90 -31.32 12.86
N ILE A 2 11.81 -31.33 13.64
CA ILE A 2 10.97 -30.14 13.85
C ILE A 2 11.45 -29.45 15.13
N THR A 3 11.88 -28.20 15.01
CA THR A 3 12.45 -27.43 16.14
C THR A 3 11.39 -26.52 16.78
N ALA A 4 10.47 -25.96 16.00
CA ALA A 4 9.43 -25.06 16.47
C ALA A 4 8.22 -25.02 15.53
N PHE A 5 7.07 -24.62 16.09
CA PHE A 5 5.84 -24.29 15.39
C PHE A 5 5.58 -22.79 15.50
N VAL A 6 5.31 -22.13 14.37
CA VAL A 6 4.81 -20.75 14.31
C VAL A 6 3.34 -20.81 13.94
N MET A 7 2.45 -20.39 14.83
CA MET A 7 1.00 -20.47 14.62
C MET A 7 0.31 -19.22 15.15
N ASP A 8 -0.95 -19.03 14.80
CA ASP A 8 -1.74 -17.92 15.35
C ASP A 8 -1.92 -18.01 16.88
N ASN A 9 -2.50 -16.95 17.46
CA ASN A 9 -2.64 -16.85 18.92
C ASN A 9 -3.90 -17.57 19.45
N ALA A 10 -4.46 -18.51 18.70
CA ALA A 10 -5.57 -19.32 19.17
C ALA A 10 -5.10 -20.31 20.26
N THR A 11 -6.01 -20.64 21.17
CA THR A 11 -5.74 -21.56 22.30
C THR A 11 -5.74 -23.01 21.87
N ASN A 12 -6.42 -23.38 20.78
CA ASN A 12 -6.39 -24.74 20.21
C ASN A 12 -4.98 -25.15 19.74
N ASN A 13 -4.16 -24.19 19.30
CA ASN A 13 -2.76 -24.42 18.97
C ASN A 13 -1.94 -24.86 20.19
N ASP A 14 -2.33 -24.43 21.39
CA ASP A 14 -1.66 -24.83 22.63
C ASP A 14 -1.94 -26.31 22.93
N THR A 15 -3.18 -26.74 22.71
CA THR A 15 -3.59 -28.15 22.79
C THR A 15 -2.82 -29.00 21.79
N MET A 16 -2.69 -28.53 20.55
CA MET A 16 -1.97 -29.25 19.49
C MET A 16 -0.50 -29.48 19.83
N VAL A 17 0.24 -28.43 20.24
CA VAL A 17 1.67 -28.55 20.57
C VAL A 17 1.88 -29.42 21.81
N THR A 18 0.96 -29.36 22.77
CA THR A 18 0.98 -30.25 23.95
C THR A 18 0.77 -31.72 23.55
N ALA A 19 -0.18 -31.99 22.65
CA ALA A 19 -0.42 -33.34 22.13
C ALA A 19 0.78 -33.86 21.31
N PHE A 20 1.43 -32.99 20.53
CA PHE A 20 2.65 -33.31 19.80
C PHE A 20 3.80 -33.67 20.74
N ALA A 21 4.05 -32.84 21.78
CA ALA A 21 5.07 -33.11 22.79
C ALA A 21 4.85 -34.46 23.50
N ARG A 22 3.59 -34.82 23.78
CA ARG A 22 3.24 -36.13 24.35
C ARG A 22 3.63 -37.29 23.42
N ARG A 23 3.42 -37.16 22.11
CA ARG A 23 3.83 -38.17 21.13
C ARG A 23 5.36 -38.27 21.02
N CYS A 24 6.05 -37.13 20.99
CA CYS A 24 7.52 -37.12 21.00
C CYS A 24 8.09 -37.82 22.25
N ARG A 25 7.46 -37.61 23.42
CA ARG A 25 7.87 -38.29 24.65
C ARG A 25 7.74 -39.81 24.55
N ALA A 26 6.67 -40.32 23.92
CA ALA A 26 6.48 -41.75 23.71
C ALA A 26 7.60 -42.37 22.84
N GLU A 27 8.05 -41.61 21.83
CA GLU A 27 9.14 -42.01 20.92
C GLU A 27 10.54 -41.64 21.42
N ARG A 28 10.68 -41.16 22.67
CA ARG A 28 11.94 -40.67 23.25
C ARG A 28 12.62 -39.55 22.43
N ILE A 29 11.82 -38.73 21.75
CA ILE A 29 12.29 -37.57 21.00
C ILE A 29 12.27 -36.35 21.94
N PRO A 30 13.41 -35.65 22.14
CA PRO A 30 13.46 -34.46 22.98
C PRO A 30 12.69 -33.31 22.31
N PHE A 31 11.58 -32.90 22.93
CA PHE A 31 10.75 -31.80 22.45
C PHE A 31 10.08 -31.08 23.63
N SER A 32 10.21 -29.75 23.67
CA SER A 32 9.58 -28.90 24.69
C SER A 32 8.46 -28.09 24.07
N ALA A 33 7.22 -28.37 24.47
CA ALA A 33 6.04 -27.61 24.02
C ALA A 33 6.18 -26.10 24.30
N THR A 34 6.79 -25.75 25.44
CA THR A 34 6.98 -24.35 25.85
C THR A 34 7.99 -23.63 24.96
N ASN A 35 9.13 -24.29 24.65
CA ASN A 35 10.22 -23.65 23.90
C ASN A 35 10.00 -23.71 22.39
N ALA A 36 9.26 -24.71 21.91
CA ALA A 36 8.99 -24.91 20.49
C ALA A 36 7.75 -24.15 20.00
N ARG A 37 7.05 -23.40 20.87
CA ARG A 37 5.84 -22.66 20.48
C ARG A 37 6.15 -21.18 20.26
N MET A 38 6.16 -20.76 19.01
CA MET A 38 6.18 -19.37 18.61
C MET A 38 4.79 -18.89 18.22
N ARG A 39 4.39 -17.70 18.69
CA ARG A 39 3.16 -17.04 18.26
C ARG A 39 3.42 -16.25 16.98
N CYS A 40 2.42 -16.17 16.11
CA CYS A 40 2.46 -15.37 14.90
C CYS A 40 2.66 -13.90 15.26
N MET A 41 3.81 -13.35 14.84
CA MET A 41 4.21 -11.99 15.16
C MET A 41 3.25 -10.94 14.59
N PRO A 42 2.81 -11.00 13.31
CA PRO A 42 1.77 -10.12 12.78
C PRO A 42 0.46 -10.15 13.59
N HIS A 43 -0.02 -11.34 13.97
CA HIS A 43 -1.26 -11.46 14.75
C HIS A 43 -1.09 -10.86 16.15
N THR A 44 0.07 -11.06 16.77
CA THR A 44 0.40 -10.50 18.09
C THR A 44 0.43 -8.98 18.04
N ILE A 45 1.14 -8.39 17.08
CA ILE A 45 1.20 -6.93 16.88
C ILE A 45 -0.19 -6.36 16.63
N HIS A 46 -1.00 -6.99 15.77
CA HIS A 46 -2.36 -6.55 15.49
C HIS A 46 -3.22 -6.51 16.76
N LEU A 47 -3.17 -7.55 17.61
CA LEU A 47 -3.89 -7.58 18.89
C LEU A 47 -3.41 -6.49 19.85
N TYR A 48 -2.10 -6.22 19.92
CA TYR A 48 -1.56 -5.14 20.75
C TYR A 48 -2.02 -3.76 20.25
N ALA A 49 -1.97 -3.52 18.93
CA ALA A 49 -2.44 -2.27 18.33
C ALA A 49 -3.92 -2.01 18.63
N LEU A 50 -4.79 -3.02 18.48
CA LEU A 50 -6.21 -2.88 18.82
C LEU A 50 -6.44 -2.57 20.30
N LYS A 51 -5.70 -3.21 21.21
CA LYS A 51 -5.79 -2.91 22.65
C LYS A 51 -5.32 -1.49 22.97
N LEU A 52 -4.26 -1.04 22.32
CA LEU A 52 -3.74 0.31 22.49
C LEU A 52 -4.77 1.34 22.01
N LEU A 53 -5.32 1.16 20.82
CA LEU A 53 -6.30 2.06 20.23
C LEU A 53 -7.60 2.13 21.06
N GLU A 54 -8.03 1.01 21.64
CA GLU A 54 -9.14 0.99 22.60
C GLU A 54 -8.79 1.77 23.88
N ALA A 55 -7.59 1.58 24.43
CA ALA A 55 -7.17 2.24 25.67
C ALA A 55 -7.06 3.77 25.54
N ILE A 56 -6.71 4.28 24.36
CA ILE A 56 -6.65 5.72 24.08
C ILE A 56 -8.00 6.31 23.63
N GLY A 57 -9.07 5.49 23.56
CA GLY A 57 -10.40 5.93 23.13
C GLY A 57 -10.54 6.18 21.63
N ALA A 58 -9.55 5.79 20.81
CA ALA A 58 -9.59 5.91 19.36
C ALA A 58 -10.40 4.77 18.69
N LEU A 59 -10.79 3.75 19.46
CA LEU A 59 -11.50 2.59 18.96
C LEU A 59 -12.57 2.14 19.96
N THR A 60 -13.81 2.02 19.49
CA THR A 60 -14.90 1.46 20.28
C THR A 60 -14.79 -0.07 20.38
N LYS A 61 -15.49 -0.67 21.35
CA LYS A 61 -15.53 -2.13 21.52
C LYS A 61 -16.14 -2.82 20.30
N GLU A 62 -17.13 -2.19 19.67
CA GLU A 62 -17.79 -2.65 18.46
C GLU A 62 -16.81 -2.69 17.27
N GLU A 63 -16.05 -1.61 17.06
CA GLU A 63 -15.04 -1.52 15.99
C GLU A 63 -13.91 -2.51 16.22
N LYS A 64 -13.47 -2.71 17.46
CA LYS A 64 -12.47 -3.73 17.82
C LYS A 64 -12.96 -5.14 17.47
N ARG A 65 -14.23 -5.44 17.72
CA ARG A 65 -14.83 -6.73 17.35
C ARG A 65 -14.84 -6.92 15.83
N LYS A 66 -15.21 -5.89 15.07
CA LYS A 66 -15.21 -5.90 13.58
C LYS A 66 -13.79 -6.03 13.00
N ALA A 67 -12.81 -5.38 13.60
CA ALA A 67 -11.40 -5.50 13.21
C ALA A 67 -10.87 -6.91 13.47
N LYS A 68 -11.20 -7.50 14.63
CA LYS A 68 -10.82 -8.86 14.98
C LYS A 68 -11.44 -9.91 14.05
N SER A 69 -12.69 -9.72 13.60
CA SER A 69 -13.31 -10.64 12.63
C SER A 69 -12.69 -10.52 11.23
N ARG A 70 -12.19 -9.34 10.85
CA ARG A 70 -11.45 -9.13 9.59
C ARG A 70 -10.02 -9.67 9.62
N ALA A 71 -9.45 -9.98 10.79
CA ALA A 71 -8.11 -10.55 10.89
C ALA A 71 -7.97 -11.91 10.17
N ASN A 72 -9.07 -12.65 9.98
CA ASN A 72 -9.09 -13.88 9.18
C ASN A 72 -8.81 -13.62 7.70
N ALA A 73 -9.08 -12.42 7.16
CA ALA A 73 -8.79 -12.08 5.77
C ALA A 73 -7.28 -11.98 5.47
N TYR A 74 -6.43 -11.86 6.49
CA TYR A 74 -4.98 -11.93 6.32
C TYR A 74 -4.52 -13.35 5.93
N GLN A 75 -5.21 -14.39 6.42
CA GLN A 75 -4.89 -15.76 6.03
C GLN A 75 -5.18 -15.96 4.54
N ASP A 76 -6.31 -15.45 4.05
CA ASP A 76 -6.69 -15.54 2.64
C ASP A 76 -5.68 -14.82 1.72
N ALA A 77 -5.24 -13.62 2.09
CA ALA A 77 -4.25 -12.85 1.35
C ALA A 77 -2.84 -13.50 1.35
N ALA A 78 -2.50 -14.28 2.38
CA ALA A 78 -1.21 -14.97 2.46
C ALA A 78 -1.16 -16.27 1.64
N THR A 79 -2.31 -16.87 1.34
CA THR A 79 -2.46 -18.04 0.46
C THR A 79 -2.76 -17.69 -0.99
N GLU A 80 -2.94 -16.41 -1.32
CA GLU A 80 -3.15 -15.98 -2.70
C GLU A 80 -1.90 -16.31 -3.54
N PRO A 81 -2.05 -16.96 -4.71
CA PRO A 81 -0.91 -17.28 -5.56
C PRO A 81 -0.13 -16.00 -5.90
N VAL A 82 1.18 -16.02 -5.65
CA VAL A 82 2.08 -14.89 -5.93
C VAL A 82 2.52 -14.96 -7.40
N ASP A 83 1.59 -14.80 -8.33
CA ASP A 83 1.90 -14.70 -9.76
C ASP A 83 1.80 -13.24 -10.25
N ARG A 84 2.74 -12.86 -11.13
CA ARG A 84 2.81 -11.53 -11.75
C ARG A 84 1.61 -11.21 -12.64
N ALA A 85 0.82 -12.21 -13.04
CA ALA A 85 -0.42 -11.99 -13.78
C ALA A 85 -1.53 -11.38 -12.90
N GLN A 86 -1.54 -11.67 -11.59
CA GLN A 86 -2.57 -11.19 -10.64
C GLN A 86 -2.33 -9.74 -10.19
N ASP A 87 -1.10 -9.22 -10.32
CA ASP A 87 -0.79 -7.80 -10.08
C ASP A 87 -1.62 -6.84 -10.94
N ASN A 88 -2.09 -7.29 -12.11
CA ASN A 88 -2.99 -6.51 -12.98
C ASN A 88 -4.44 -6.54 -12.49
N MET A 89 -4.88 -7.63 -11.85
CA MET A 89 -6.26 -7.81 -11.33
C MET A 89 -6.47 -7.11 -9.97
N ALA A 90 -5.43 -6.99 -9.15
CA ALA A 90 -5.47 -6.19 -7.93
C ALA A 90 -5.83 -4.71 -8.18
N SER A 91 -5.61 -4.22 -9.41
CA SER A 91 -6.03 -2.89 -9.87
C SER A 91 -7.54 -2.74 -10.08
N GLN A 92 -8.30 -3.84 -10.16
CA GLN A 92 -9.72 -3.86 -10.55
C GLN A 92 -10.67 -4.16 -9.38
N LEU A 93 -10.17 -4.59 -8.22
CA LEU A 93 -11.01 -4.91 -7.05
C LEU A 93 -11.16 -3.73 -6.06
N ASP A 94 -10.61 -2.56 -6.38
CA ASP A 94 -10.67 -1.33 -5.56
C ASP A 94 -11.74 -0.33 -6.06
N ASP A 95 -12.79 -0.83 -6.75
CA ASP A 95 -13.98 -0.02 -7.10
C ASP A 95 -14.98 0.10 -5.93
N GLY A 96 -14.63 -0.42 -4.75
CA GLY A 96 -15.47 -0.43 -3.56
C GLY A 96 -14.93 0.45 -2.44
N ASP A 97 -15.54 1.63 -2.29
CA ASP A 97 -15.72 2.36 -1.01
C ASP A 97 -14.70 3.44 -0.61
N ASP A 98 -14.39 4.35 -1.55
CA ASP A 98 -13.82 5.69 -1.25
C ASP A 98 -14.89 6.82 -1.35
N ALA A 99 -16.17 6.46 -1.33
CA ALA A 99 -17.28 7.42 -1.40
C ALA A 99 -17.77 7.88 -0.01
N GLU A 100 -16.88 7.99 0.98
CA GLU A 100 -17.17 8.87 2.12
C GLU A 100 -16.78 10.31 1.72
N SER A 101 -17.80 10.98 1.20
CA SER A 101 -17.82 12.33 0.62
C SER A 101 -17.10 13.38 1.47
N ILE A 102 -15.85 13.68 1.13
CA ILE A 102 -15.37 15.08 1.14
C ILE A 102 -15.42 15.55 -0.32
N LYS A 103 -16.57 16.08 -0.74
CA LYS A 103 -16.72 16.75 -2.05
C LYS A 103 -15.80 17.98 -2.08
N PRO A 104 -14.72 17.99 -2.88
CA PRO A 104 -13.78 19.12 -2.91
C PRO A 104 -14.43 20.40 -3.44
N THR A 105 -15.54 20.28 -4.17
CA THR A 105 -16.29 21.40 -4.74
C THR A 105 -17.04 22.26 -3.73
N SER A 106 -17.29 21.75 -2.51
CA SER A 106 -17.99 22.53 -1.48
C SER A 106 -17.07 23.45 -0.65
N ILE A 107 -15.75 23.23 -0.69
CA ILE A 107 -14.78 24.03 0.07
C ILE A 107 -14.15 25.14 -0.78
N ILE A 108 -14.03 24.92 -2.10
CA ILE A 108 -13.38 25.89 -3.01
C ILE A 108 -14.25 27.14 -3.22
N GLY A 109 -15.56 27.05 -3.01
CA GLY A 109 -16.49 28.17 -3.24
C GLY A 109 -16.57 29.23 -2.14
N SER A 110 -16.05 28.99 -0.92
CA SER A 110 -16.27 29.92 0.20
C SER A 110 -15.02 30.29 1.01
N ALA A 111 -13.91 29.55 0.87
CA ALA A 111 -12.69 29.80 1.63
C ALA A 111 -11.54 30.35 0.78
N VAL A 112 -11.77 31.53 0.18
CA VAL A 112 -10.70 32.51 -0.07
C VAL A 112 -10.24 33.15 1.27
N PHE A 113 -10.78 32.68 2.40
CA PHE A 113 -10.57 33.22 3.74
C PHE A 113 -9.69 32.27 4.57
N LYS A 114 -8.45 32.72 4.83
CA LYS A 114 -7.44 32.21 5.80
C LYS A 114 -6.57 31.02 5.36
N VAL A 115 -5.58 31.35 4.52
CA VAL A 115 -4.45 30.51 4.07
C VAL A 115 -3.41 30.18 5.18
N SER A 116 -3.63 30.54 6.44
CA SER A 116 -2.57 30.53 7.46
C SER A 116 -2.73 29.55 8.63
N PHE A 117 -3.72 28.64 8.63
CA PHE A 117 -3.95 27.74 9.78
C PHE A 117 -4.50 26.35 9.43
N PHE A 118 -4.09 25.75 8.31
CA PHE A 118 -4.49 24.37 7.99
C PHE A 118 -3.49 23.35 8.55
N ALA A 119 -4.00 22.39 9.34
CA ALA A 119 -3.21 21.33 9.93
C ALA A 119 -2.45 20.52 8.86
N PRO A 120 -1.15 20.18 9.07
CA PRO A 120 -0.32 19.46 8.11
C PRO A 120 -0.94 18.16 7.59
N GLU A 121 -1.76 17.49 8.42
CA GLU A 121 -2.39 16.21 8.06
C GLU A 121 -3.37 16.32 6.89
N PHE A 122 -4.11 17.43 6.77
CA PHE A 122 -5.08 17.61 5.70
C PHE A 122 -4.38 17.76 4.33
N TYR A 123 -3.25 18.46 4.30
CA TYR A 123 -2.47 18.65 3.09
C TYR A 123 -1.82 17.36 2.60
N VAL A 124 -1.28 16.55 3.52
CA VAL A 124 -0.72 15.22 3.21
C VAL A 124 -1.78 14.30 2.63
N SER A 125 -3.01 14.32 3.16
CA SER A 125 -4.12 13.53 2.63
C SER A 125 -4.45 13.89 1.17
N LEU A 126 -4.57 15.20 0.87
CA LEU A 126 -4.84 15.68 -0.49
C LEU A 126 -3.74 15.31 -1.49
N ILE A 127 -2.47 15.46 -1.10
CA ILE A 127 -1.33 15.05 -1.93
C ILE A 127 -1.39 13.55 -2.20
N THR A 128 -1.66 12.76 -1.17
CA THR A 128 -1.72 11.30 -1.29
C THR A 128 -2.80 10.87 -2.26
N ILE A 129 -4.00 11.48 -2.20
CA ILE A 129 -5.10 11.19 -3.14
C ILE A 129 -4.70 11.53 -4.58
N LYS A 130 -4.11 12.70 -4.83
CA LYS A 130 -3.67 13.10 -6.17
C LYS A 130 -2.58 12.17 -6.70
N LEU A 131 -1.62 11.82 -5.85
CA LEU A 131 -0.51 10.96 -6.23
C LEU A 131 -0.98 9.53 -6.55
N ARG A 132 -1.92 8.97 -5.79
CA ARG A 132 -2.55 7.69 -6.11
C ARG A 132 -3.15 7.68 -7.53
N LYS A 133 -3.91 8.73 -7.89
CA LYS A 133 -4.52 8.85 -9.23
C LYS A 133 -3.45 8.85 -10.33
N ILE A 134 -2.40 9.64 -10.14
CA ILE A 134 -1.26 9.71 -11.05
C ILE A 134 -0.59 8.34 -11.22
N VAL A 135 -0.24 7.70 -10.11
CA VAL A 135 0.47 6.42 -10.12
C VAL A 135 -0.38 5.34 -10.79
N ARG A 136 -1.67 5.25 -10.45
CA ARG A 136 -2.62 4.33 -11.09
C ARG A 136 -2.70 4.61 -12.60
N HIS A 137 -2.79 5.88 -12.99
CA HIS A 137 -2.86 6.26 -14.40
C HIS A 137 -1.60 5.84 -15.18
N VAL A 138 -0.41 6.18 -14.69
CA VAL A 138 0.87 5.81 -15.33
C VAL A 138 1.03 4.30 -15.46
N ARG A 139 0.52 3.53 -14.50
CA ARG A 139 0.67 2.07 -14.47
C ARG A 139 -0.45 1.30 -15.19
N SER A 140 -1.55 1.96 -15.52
CA SER A 140 -2.75 1.32 -16.08
C SER A 140 -2.52 0.58 -17.40
N SER A 141 -1.49 0.93 -18.19
CA SER A 141 -1.16 0.21 -19.43
C SER A 141 0.35 0.03 -19.65
N PRO A 142 0.78 -0.99 -20.42
CA PRO A 142 2.18 -1.16 -20.81
C PRO A 142 2.75 0.05 -21.57
N GLN A 143 1.94 0.71 -22.40
CA GLN A 143 2.36 1.87 -23.18
C GLN A 143 2.70 3.06 -22.26
N ARG A 144 1.85 3.34 -21.27
CA ARG A 144 2.08 4.43 -20.31
C ARG A 144 3.33 4.18 -19.45
N ARG A 145 3.59 2.92 -19.08
CA ARG A 145 4.81 2.52 -18.39
C ARG A 145 6.06 2.74 -19.24
N LYS A 146 6.00 2.40 -20.54
CA LYS A 146 7.10 2.66 -21.48
C LYS A 146 7.36 4.15 -21.67
N ILE A 147 6.30 4.96 -21.80
CA ILE A 147 6.41 6.43 -21.88
C ILE A 147 7.10 6.96 -20.62
N TRP A 148 6.64 6.56 -19.43
CA TRP A 148 7.27 6.95 -18.18
C TRP A 148 8.77 6.60 -18.13
N GLN A 149 9.13 5.37 -18.49
CA GLN A 149 10.53 4.94 -18.51
C GLN A 149 11.38 5.74 -19.49
N LYS A 150 10.85 6.05 -20.66
CA LYS A 150 11.53 6.87 -21.66
C LYS A 150 11.79 8.27 -21.12
N GLU A 151 10.74 8.95 -20.65
CA GLU A 151 10.84 10.33 -20.17
C GLU A 151 11.79 10.46 -18.96
N VAL A 152 11.70 9.54 -17.99
CA VAL A 152 12.63 9.54 -16.84
C VAL A 152 14.05 9.18 -17.27
N GLY A 153 14.20 8.29 -18.25
CA GLY A 153 15.49 7.95 -18.85
C GLY A 153 16.13 9.14 -19.55
N ASP A 154 15.36 9.91 -20.31
CA ASP A 154 15.82 11.11 -21.01
C ASP A 154 16.29 12.18 -20.00
N VAL A 155 15.56 12.37 -18.89
CA VAL A 155 15.98 13.28 -17.81
C VAL A 155 17.22 12.77 -17.06
N ALA A 156 17.31 11.47 -16.79
CA ALA A 156 18.47 10.87 -16.15
C ALA A 156 19.74 10.98 -17.02
N ALA A 157 19.59 10.85 -18.34
CA ALA A 157 20.68 11.04 -19.29
C ALA A 157 21.15 12.50 -19.38
N ALA A 158 20.23 13.46 -19.22
CA ALA A 158 20.53 14.89 -19.20
C ALA A 158 21.27 15.36 -17.93
N ALA A 159 21.22 14.60 -16.84
CA ALA A 159 21.89 14.90 -15.56
C ALA A 159 22.69 13.70 -15.02
N PRO A 160 23.87 13.39 -15.60
CA PRO A 160 24.69 12.24 -15.20
C PRO A 160 25.10 12.33 -13.72
N GLY A 161 24.83 11.26 -12.95
CA GLY A 161 25.17 11.15 -11.52
C GLY A 161 24.00 11.30 -10.55
N THR A 162 22.79 11.46 -11.07
CA THR A 162 21.62 11.83 -10.26
C THR A 162 20.66 10.65 -10.00
N ILE A 163 20.52 9.73 -10.98
CA ILE A 163 19.60 8.58 -10.91
C ILE A 163 20.35 7.32 -11.34
N ASP A 164 20.66 6.44 -10.39
CA ASP A 164 21.38 5.18 -10.66
C ASP A 164 20.56 4.18 -11.48
N SER A 165 19.22 4.27 -11.42
CA SER A 165 18.33 3.42 -12.21
C SER A 165 16.94 4.05 -12.39
N VAL A 166 16.40 3.94 -13.61
CA VAL A 166 15.02 4.38 -13.93
C VAL A 166 14.04 3.38 -13.33
N LEU A 167 13.45 3.72 -12.18
CA LEU A 167 12.51 2.86 -11.48
C LEU A 167 11.05 3.27 -11.73
N MET A 168 10.15 2.28 -11.78
CA MET A 168 8.71 2.58 -11.86
C MET A 168 8.18 3.22 -10.56
N LEU A 169 7.10 4.01 -10.69
CA LEU A 169 6.33 4.50 -9.55
C LEU A 169 5.73 3.33 -8.75
N ILE A 170 5.64 3.51 -7.42
CA ILE A 170 5.14 2.51 -6.48
C ILE A 170 3.65 2.71 -6.25
N LEU A 171 2.84 1.66 -6.46
CA LEU A 171 1.42 1.67 -6.11
C LEU A 171 1.22 1.72 -4.60
N ASP A 172 0.24 2.49 -4.17
CA ASP A 172 -0.25 2.42 -2.80
C ASP A 172 -1.14 1.19 -2.65
N VAL A 173 -0.82 0.32 -1.69
CA VAL A 173 -1.49 -0.96 -1.47
C VAL A 173 -1.94 -0.99 -0.02
N LYS A 174 -3.27 -1.00 0.20
CA LYS A 174 -3.89 -0.91 1.53
C LYS A 174 -3.42 -2.01 2.49
N THR A 175 -3.09 -3.19 1.96
CA THR A 175 -2.61 -4.34 2.74
C THR A 175 -1.12 -4.26 3.11
N ARG A 176 -0.36 -3.30 2.54
CA ARG A 176 1.07 -3.12 2.80
C ARG A 176 1.30 -1.80 3.56
N TRP A 177 1.49 -1.90 4.87
CA TRP A 177 1.74 -0.80 5.83
C TRP A 177 2.77 0.29 5.46
N SER A 178 3.66 0.05 4.50
CA SER A 178 4.69 1.01 4.06
C SER A 178 4.49 1.55 2.65
N SER A 179 3.42 1.15 1.94
CA SER A 179 3.21 1.53 0.54
C SER A 179 3.03 3.03 0.34
N THR A 180 2.27 3.70 1.21
CA THR A 180 2.04 5.15 1.11
C THR A 180 3.34 5.92 1.28
N HIS A 181 4.14 5.55 2.30
CA HIS A 181 5.46 6.14 2.53
C HIS A 181 6.40 5.90 1.34
N GLN A 182 6.44 4.68 0.81
CA GLN A 182 7.29 4.33 -0.33
C GLN A 182 6.86 5.04 -1.62
N MET A 183 5.55 5.20 -1.86
CA MET A 183 4.99 5.96 -2.98
C MET A 183 5.44 7.43 -2.90
N LEU A 184 5.27 8.06 -1.73
CA LEU A 184 5.69 9.45 -1.50
C LEU A 184 7.20 9.62 -1.66
N ARG A 185 8.00 8.72 -1.08
CA ARG A 185 9.46 8.77 -1.17
C ARG A 185 9.96 8.58 -2.61
N ARG A 186 9.38 7.65 -3.36
CA ARG A 186 9.69 7.43 -4.78
C ARG A 186 9.28 8.61 -5.64
N PHE A 187 8.15 9.25 -5.31
CA PHE A 187 7.73 10.46 -6.02
C PHE A 187 8.69 11.62 -5.72
N HIS A 188 9.05 11.82 -4.46
CA HIS A 188 9.98 12.86 -4.03
C HIS A 188 11.33 12.77 -4.75
N SER A 189 11.89 11.56 -4.86
CA SER A 189 13.16 11.39 -5.60
C SER A 189 13.06 11.90 -7.04
N TYR A 190 11.91 11.76 -7.71
CA TYR A 190 11.74 12.31 -9.07
C TYR A 190 11.44 13.80 -9.11
N VAL A 191 10.88 14.36 -8.03
CA VAL A 191 10.67 15.81 -7.87
C VAL A 191 12.00 16.54 -7.72
N GLU A 192 12.89 16.03 -6.85
CA GLU A 192 14.21 16.61 -6.61
C GLU A 192 15.07 16.68 -7.88
N PHE A 193 14.83 15.76 -8.82
CA PHE A 193 15.57 15.68 -10.09
C PHE A 193 14.83 16.29 -11.29
N ASN A 194 13.79 17.08 -11.03
CA ASN A 194 13.02 17.83 -12.04
C ASN A 194 12.41 16.95 -13.15
N CYS A 195 12.08 15.68 -12.87
CA CYS A 195 11.42 14.78 -13.83
C CYS A 195 9.90 15.05 -13.98
N LEU A 196 9.39 16.09 -13.32
CA LEU A 196 7.96 16.41 -13.20
C LEU A 196 7.27 17.09 -14.39
N PRO A 197 7.93 17.72 -15.38
CA PRO A 197 7.21 18.31 -16.52
C PRO A 197 6.30 17.31 -17.25
N VAL A 198 6.57 16.01 -17.14
CA VAL A 198 5.84 14.90 -17.74
C VAL A 198 4.44 14.69 -17.15
N LEU A 199 4.21 15.10 -15.89
CA LEU A 199 2.95 14.82 -15.19
C LEU A 199 1.84 15.84 -15.45
N ILE A 200 2.18 17.04 -15.88
CA ILE A 200 1.21 18.13 -16.12
C ILE A 200 0.73 18.13 -17.59
N MET A 201 1.52 17.62 -18.53
CA MET A 201 1.17 17.66 -19.97
C MET A 201 0.17 16.59 -20.43
N THR A 202 -0.16 15.59 -19.60
CA THR A 202 -1.10 14.52 -19.99
C THR A 202 -2.58 14.83 -19.70
N GLN A 203 -2.90 15.97 -19.07
CA GLN A 203 -4.28 16.44 -18.90
C GLN A 203 -4.66 17.63 -19.80
N ALA A 204 -3.74 18.14 -20.62
CA ALA A 204 -3.99 19.25 -21.53
C ALA A 204 -3.75 18.85 -23.00
N ALA A 205 -4.56 17.92 -23.50
CA ALA A 205 -4.77 17.80 -24.95
C ALA A 205 -6.22 17.41 -25.20
N PRO A 206 -7.14 18.36 -25.42
CA PRO A 206 -8.38 18.03 -26.09
C PRO A 206 -8.07 17.70 -27.55
N PHE A 207 -8.79 16.70 -28.06
CA PHE A 207 -9.00 16.43 -29.47
C PHE A 207 -8.90 17.71 -30.33
N CYS A 208 -7.92 17.77 -31.23
CA CYS A 208 -8.02 18.60 -32.42
C CYS A 208 -7.69 17.73 -33.63
N THR A 209 -8.74 17.10 -34.13
CA THR A 209 -8.82 16.60 -35.49
C THR A 209 -8.79 17.79 -36.45
N THR A 210 -8.09 17.62 -37.59
CA THR A 210 -8.09 18.47 -38.80
C THR A 210 -7.46 19.88 -38.69
N CYS A 211 -6.31 20.07 -39.37
CA CYS A 211 -6.24 20.86 -40.61
C CYS A 211 -4.83 20.83 -41.26
N GLN A 212 -4.86 20.83 -42.58
CA GLN A 212 -3.79 20.85 -43.61
C GLN A 212 -2.80 22.03 -43.39
N SER A 213 -1.60 22.14 -43.94
CA SER A 213 -1.24 22.10 -45.37
C SER A 213 0.28 22.29 -45.56
N SER A 214 0.82 21.63 -46.59
CA SER A 214 1.78 22.12 -47.61
C SER A 214 3.11 22.85 -47.31
N THR A 215 4.07 22.46 -48.16
CA THR A 215 5.25 23.18 -48.73
C THR A 215 6.48 23.36 -47.82
N MET A 216 7.72 23.08 -48.26
CA MET A 216 8.32 22.93 -49.61
C MET A 216 9.12 21.65 -49.76
#